data_AF-A0A822XGG0-F1
#
_entry.id   AF-A0A822XGG0-F1
#
_cell.length_a   1.000
_cell.length_b   1.000
_cell.length_c   1.000
_cell.angle_alpha   90.00
_cell.angle_beta   90.00
_cell.angle_gamma   90.00
#
_symmetry.space_group_name_H-M   'P 1'
#
loop_
_entity.id
_entity.type
_entity.pdbx_description
1 polymer ?
#
loop_
_entity_poly.entity_id
_entity_poly.type
_entity_poly.pdbx_seq_one_letter_code
_entity_poly.pdbx_strand_id
1 'polypeptide(L)'
;MLLGSGASTTFVRYFSRKCSQNLRKINPKVPPQEASSIAKNLYQIIKERGPLTVSNTWNQAKQEAGINGLNSKTHLKIMLKWMRGRKMLKLFCNHVGSSKKFLLSTLPEEVPVGQLNNPIELKLETQKPSLKKTKHMQ
;
A
#
# COMPACT_ATOMS: atom_id res chain seq x y z
N MET A 1 -4.46 -56.14 26.01
CA MET A 1 -4.86 -54.73 26.20
C MET A 1 -3.61 -53.89 26.41
N LEU A 2 -3.44 -52.81 25.64
CA LEU A 2 -2.67 -51.58 25.92
C LEU A 2 -2.56 -50.81 24.58
N LEU A 3 -3.60 -50.05 24.26
CA LEU A 3 -3.68 -48.57 24.32
C LEU A 3 -2.96 -47.89 23.14
N GLY A 4 -3.77 -47.43 22.18
CA GLY A 4 -3.33 -46.73 20.98
C GLY A 4 -2.70 -45.37 21.27
N SER A 5 -1.59 -45.10 20.60
CA SER A 5 -0.99 -43.76 20.55
C SER A 5 -1.60 -43.00 19.38
N GLY A 6 -2.38 -41.98 19.72
CA GLY A 6 -3.13 -41.15 18.78
C GLY A 6 -2.24 -40.43 17.78
N ALA A 7 -2.52 -40.62 16.50
CA ALA A 7 -2.02 -39.78 15.44
C ALA A 7 -2.59 -38.36 15.61
N SER A 8 -1.80 -37.45 16.17
CA SER A 8 -2.12 -36.02 16.20
C SER A 8 -1.94 -35.45 14.79
N THR A 9 -3.01 -35.50 14.00
CA THR A 9 -3.08 -34.88 12.68
C THR A 9 -3.00 -33.36 12.84
N THR A 10 -1.82 -32.80 12.62
CA THR A 10 -1.61 -31.35 12.65
C THR A 10 -2.23 -30.75 11.40
N PHE A 11 -3.51 -30.35 11.47
CA PHE A 11 -4.18 -29.64 10.39
C PHE A 11 -3.60 -28.22 10.27
N VAL A 12 -2.56 -28.05 9.45
CA VAL A 12 -2.01 -26.73 9.13
C VAL A 12 -2.99 -26.02 8.18
N ARG A 13 -3.70 -25.00 8.66
CA ARG A 13 -4.56 -24.16 7.82
C ARG A 13 -3.69 -23.40 6.81
N TYR A 14 -3.63 -23.89 5.57
CA TYR A 14 -3.06 -23.16 4.44
C TYR A 14 -4.02 -22.06 3.98
N PHE A 15 -4.01 -20.91 4.66
CA PHE A 15 -4.76 -19.72 4.25
C PHE A 15 -3.86 -18.77 3.46
N SER A 16 -3.52 -19.13 2.22
CA SER A 16 -2.91 -18.19 1.26
C SER A 16 -3.99 -17.62 0.35
N ARG A 17 -4.75 -16.63 0.84
CA ARG A 17 -5.66 -15.87 -0.02
C ARG A 17 -4.84 -14.84 -0.80
N LYS A 18 -4.69 -15.03 -2.12
CA LYS A 18 -4.18 -14.00 -3.04
C LYS A 18 -5.19 -12.84 -3.13
N CYS A 19 -5.28 -12.01 -2.09
CA CYS A 19 -6.09 -10.81 -2.12
C CYS A 19 -5.26 -9.68 -2.75
N SER A 20 -5.62 -9.30 -3.98
CA SER A 20 -5.15 -8.06 -4.58
C SER A 20 -5.54 -6.90 -3.67
N GLN A 21 -4.56 -6.17 -3.14
CA GLN A 21 -4.86 -5.10 -2.20
C GLN A 21 -5.60 -3.98 -2.95
N ASN A 22 -6.80 -3.64 -2.49
CA ASN A 22 -7.55 -2.47 -2.97
C ASN A 22 -6.89 -1.17 -2.46
N LEU A 23 -5.73 -0.82 -3.03
CA LEU A 23 -4.91 0.30 -2.56
C LEU A 23 -5.56 1.66 -2.80
N ARG A 24 -6.42 1.78 -3.81
CA ARG A 24 -7.17 3.02 -4.10
C ARG A 24 -8.22 3.35 -3.04
N LYS A 25 -8.75 2.36 -2.32
CA LYS A 25 -9.79 2.54 -1.30
C LYS A 25 -9.22 2.89 0.08
N ILE A 26 -7.91 2.93 0.23
CA ILE A 26 -7.28 3.25 1.52
C ILE A 26 -7.48 4.74 1.76
N ASN A 27 -7.96 5.10 2.95
CA ASN A 27 -8.11 6.47 3.41
C ASN A 27 -7.38 6.62 4.76
N PRO A 28 -6.33 7.45 4.87
CA PRO A 28 -5.76 7.80 6.15
C PRO A 28 -6.82 8.58 6.92
N LYS A 29 -6.92 8.35 8.22
CA LYS A 29 -7.88 9.04 9.08
C LYS A 29 -7.40 10.46 9.42
N VAL A 30 -6.93 11.20 8.42
CA VAL A 30 -6.45 12.59 8.53
C VAL A 30 -6.99 13.40 7.35
N PRO A 31 -7.15 14.73 7.51
CA PRO A 31 -7.55 15.61 6.42
C PRO A 31 -6.65 15.44 5.18
N PRO A 32 -7.17 15.58 3.95
CA PRO A 32 -6.40 15.37 2.72
C PRO A 32 -5.15 16.26 2.60
N GLN A 33 -5.21 17.48 3.13
CA GLN A 33 -4.06 18.42 3.14
C GLN A 33 -2.94 17.92 4.06
N GLU A 34 -3.29 17.47 5.27
CA GLU A 34 -2.33 16.89 6.22
C GLU A 34 -1.75 15.59 5.68
N ALA A 35 -2.58 14.71 5.11
CA ALA A 35 -2.13 13.48 4.45
C ALA A 35 -1.09 13.78 3.35
N SER A 36 -1.32 14.81 2.54
CA SER A 36 -0.42 15.20 1.46
C SER A 36 0.90 15.74 1.99
N SER A 37 0.90 16.52 3.08
CA SER A 37 2.10 17.01 3.75
C SER A 37 2.94 15.85 4.32
N ILE A 38 2.29 14.95 5.09
CA ILE A 38 2.94 13.76 5.65
C ILE A 38 3.52 12.89 4.52
N ALA A 39 2.78 12.72 3.43
CA ALA A 39 3.25 11.92 2.29
C ALA A 39 4.48 12.51 1.59
N LYS A 40 4.55 13.84 1.44
CA LYS A 40 5.74 14.52 0.87
C LYS A 40 6.97 14.30 1.74
N ASN A 41 6.84 14.47 3.05
CA ASN A 41 7.94 14.23 3.99
C ASN A 41 8.43 12.77 3.94
N LEU A 42 7.51 11.80 3.96
CA LEU A 42 7.86 10.38 3.82
C LEU A 42 8.52 10.07 2.48
N TYR A 43 8.04 10.68 1.38
CA TYR A 43 8.62 10.50 0.07
C TYR A 43 10.07 11.01 0.03
N GLN A 44 10.32 12.18 0.61
CA GLN A 44 11.65 12.78 0.68
C GLN A 44 12.64 11.90 1.48
N ILE A 45 12.23 11.40 2.65
CA ILE A 45 13.04 10.47 3.45
C ILE A 45 13.45 9.23 2.65
N ILE A 46 12.50 8.63 1.90
CA ILE A 46 12.78 7.45 1.08
C ILE A 46 13.64 7.81 -0.14
N LYS A 47 13.48 9.00 -0.71
CA LYS A 47 14.28 9.47 -1.84
C LYS A 47 15.74 9.69 -1.46
N GLU A 48 15.99 10.34 -0.31
CA GLU A 48 17.33 10.66 0.17
C GLU A 48 18.11 9.42 0.64
N ARG A 49 17.44 8.52 1.37
CA ARG A 49 18.06 7.31 1.95
C ARG A 49 18.09 6.12 0.99
N GLY A 50 17.33 6.18 -0.10
CA GLY A 50 17.11 5.07 -1.02
C GLY A 50 16.11 4.03 -0.51
N PRO A 51 16.04 2.84 -1.15
CA PRO A 51 15.03 1.84 -0.81
C PRO A 51 15.16 1.31 0.62
N LEU A 52 14.12 1.51 1.44
CA LEU A 52 14.13 1.16 2.86
C LEU A 52 13.01 0.17 3.23
N THR A 53 13.22 -0.59 4.31
CA THR A 53 12.16 -1.40 4.91
C THR A 53 11.18 -0.52 5.68
N VAL A 54 9.93 -0.96 5.84
CA VAL A 54 8.90 -0.24 6.62
C VAL A 54 9.37 0.11 8.04
N SER A 55 10.12 -0.80 8.68
CA SER A 55 10.64 -0.55 10.04
C SER A 55 11.74 0.50 10.04
N ASN A 56 12.64 0.48 9.07
CA ASN A 56 13.69 1.51 8.97
C ASN A 56 13.07 2.86 8.63
N THR A 57 12.09 2.92 7.73
CA THR A 57 11.33 4.14 7.44
C THR A 57 10.72 4.74 8.71
N TRP A 58 10.17 3.92 9.61
CA TRP A 58 9.64 4.41 10.90
C TRP A 58 10.72 5.00 11.81
N ASN A 59 11.87 4.35 11.90
CA ASN A 59 12.98 4.83 12.73
C ASN A 59 13.50 6.18 12.19
N GLN A 60 13.69 6.29 10.87
CA GLN A 60 14.08 7.56 10.24
C GLN A 60 13.00 8.63 10.41
N ALA A 61 11.74 8.27 10.19
CA ALA A 61 10.60 9.18 10.38
C ALA A 61 10.40 9.63 11.83
N LYS A 62 11.03 8.97 12.82
CA LYS A 62 11.07 9.45 14.21
C LYS A 62 12.26 10.37 14.48
N GLN A 63 13.39 10.12 13.83
CA GLN A 63 14.66 10.82 14.10
C GLN A 63 14.80 12.10 13.26
N GLU A 64 14.53 12.02 11.96
CA GLU A 64 14.79 13.08 10.96
C GLU A 64 13.70 14.13 10.90
N ALA A 65 12.49 13.76 11.29
CA ALA A 65 11.36 14.64 11.24
C ALA A 65 10.49 14.30 12.44
N GLY A 66 10.28 15.25 13.34
CA GLY A 66 9.00 15.28 14.04
C GLY A 66 7.93 15.50 12.98
N ILE A 67 7.56 14.47 12.21
CA ILE A 67 6.52 14.58 11.18
C ILE A 67 5.25 14.88 11.97
N ASN A 68 4.92 16.17 12.11
CA ASN A 68 3.69 16.63 12.72
C ASN A 68 2.55 15.90 12.01
N GLY A 69 1.87 15.00 12.74
CA GLY A 69 0.78 14.16 12.23
C GLY A 69 1.05 12.64 12.20
N LEU A 70 2.29 12.16 12.34
CA LEU A 70 2.56 10.71 12.33
C LEU A 70 2.50 10.06 13.73
N ASN A 71 1.29 9.75 14.19
CA ASN A 71 1.05 9.27 15.56
C ASN A 71 1.57 7.85 15.90
N SER A 72 1.67 6.92 14.94
CA SER A 72 2.04 5.52 15.24
C SER A 72 2.59 4.76 14.03
N LYS A 73 3.23 3.61 14.28
CA LYS A 73 3.69 2.68 13.23
C LYS A 73 2.53 2.16 12.38
N THR A 74 1.34 2.01 12.96
CA THR A 74 0.13 1.65 12.22
C THR A 74 -0.31 2.80 11.31
N HIS A 75 -0.26 4.04 11.81
CA HIS A 75 -0.55 5.22 11.00
C HIS A 75 0.41 5.33 9.81
N LEU A 76 1.71 5.11 10.04
CA LEU A 76 2.71 5.02 8.98
C LEU A 76 2.34 3.96 7.93
N LYS A 77 1.99 2.73 8.35
CA LYS A 77 1.62 1.68 7.39
C LYS A 77 0.40 2.06 6.55
N ILE A 78 -0.58 2.75 7.13
CA ILE A 78 -1.74 3.25 6.39
C ILE A 78 -1.30 4.31 5.37
N MET A 79 -0.49 5.28 5.78
CA MET A 79 0.08 6.30 4.89
C MET A 79 0.88 5.69 3.74
N LEU A 80 1.78 4.74 4.02
CA LEU A 80 2.58 4.07 2.98
C LEU A 80 1.71 3.28 1.98
N LYS A 81 0.65 2.61 2.45
CA LYS A 81 -0.28 1.91 1.55
C LYS A 81 -1.12 2.91 0.74
N TRP A 82 -1.51 4.04 1.33
CA TRP A 82 -2.23 5.13 0.66
C TRP A 82 -1.38 5.78 -0.46
N MET A 83 -0.11 6.05 -0.17
CA MET A 83 0.88 6.56 -1.12
C MET A 83 1.09 5.57 -2.28
N ARG A 84 1.17 4.27 -1.99
CA ARG A 84 1.28 3.23 -3.02
C ARG A 84 0.03 3.13 -3.91
N GLY A 85 -1.16 3.33 -3.34
CA GLY A 85 -2.41 3.42 -4.11
C GLY A 85 -2.43 4.58 -5.12
N ARG A 86 -1.64 5.63 -4.85
CA ARG A 86 -1.44 6.81 -5.69
C ARG A 86 -0.18 6.74 -6.56
N LYS A 87 0.47 5.58 -6.65
CA LYS A 87 1.72 5.38 -7.41
C LYS A 87 2.92 6.23 -6.95
N MET A 88 2.90 6.80 -5.74
CA MET A 88 4.04 7.57 -5.21
C MET A 88 5.22 6.66 -4.81
N LEU A 89 4.91 5.44 -4.35
CA LEU A 89 5.87 4.46 -3.87
C LEU A 89 5.66 3.12 -4.55
N LYS A 90 6.74 2.36 -4.72
CA LYS A 90 6.73 0.97 -5.18
C LYS A 90 7.25 0.07 -4.06
N LEU A 91 6.50 -0.98 -3.75
CA LEU A 91 6.94 -2.05 -2.85
C LEU A 91 7.48 -3.18 -3.69
N PHE A 92 8.70 -3.60 -3.44
CA PHE A 92 9.29 -4.77 -4.10
C PHE A 92 9.90 -5.72 -3.08
N CYS A 93 9.98 -6.99 -3.47
CA CYS A 93 10.61 -8.03 -2.67
C CYS A 93 12.07 -8.15 -3.10
N ASN A 94 12.99 -7.96 -2.17
CA ASN A 94 14.38 -8.34 -2.30
C ASN A 94 14.55 -9.70 -1.59
N HIS A 95 14.71 -10.76 -2.39
CA HIS A 95 14.86 -12.13 -1.92
C HIS A 95 16.34 -12.52 -1.96
N VAL A 96 16.91 -12.85 -0.80
CA VAL A 96 18.31 -13.30 -0.69
C VAL A 96 18.31 -14.63 0.04
N GLY A 97 18.66 -15.70 -0.69
CA GLY A 97 18.59 -17.07 -0.17
C GLY A 97 17.17 -17.48 0.21
N SER A 98 16.94 -17.80 1.48
CA SER A 98 15.60 -18.10 2.04
C SER A 98 14.92 -16.88 2.70
N SER A 99 15.61 -15.72 2.74
CA SER A 99 15.12 -14.52 3.41
C SER A 99 14.39 -13.58 2.44
N LYS A 100 13.14 -13.22 2.77
CA LYS A 100 12.37 -12.21 2.03
C LYS A 100 12.38 -10.88 2.75
N LYS A 101 12.94 -9.85 2.11
CA LYS A 101 12.90 -8.47 2.59
C LYS A 101 12.01 -7.65 1.65
N PHE A 102 11.14 -6.83 2.21
CA PHE A 102 10.32 -5.92 1.42
C PHE A 102 10.86 -4.50 1.55
N LEU A 103 11.15 -3.89 0.40
CA LEU A 103 11.73 -2.56 0.31
C LEU A 103 10.75 -1.61 -0.38
N LEU A 104 10.67 -0.40 0.15
CA LEU A 104 9.91 0.72 -0.40
C LEU A 104 10.88 1.63 -1.16
N SER A 105 10.59 1.89 -2.42
CA SER A 105 11.32 2.81 -3.27
C SER A 105 10.39 3.86 -3.84
N THR A 106 10.92 5.06 -4.05
CA THR A 106 10.25 6.11 -4.82
C THR A 106 10.24 5.73 -6.30
N LEU A 107 9.15 6.05 -7.00
CA LEU A 107 9.11 5.89 -8.44
C LEU A 107 9.93 7.03 -9.08
N PRO A 108 10.75 6.78 -10.12
CA PRO A 108 11.33 7.84 -10.93
C PRO A 108 10.21 8.45 -11.78
N GLU A 109 9.43 9.30 -11.14
CA GLU A 109 8.55 10.22 -11.83
C GLU A 109 9.11 11.59 -11.47
N GLU A 110 9.61 12.29 -12.49
CA GLU A 110 9.86 13.72 -12.46
C GLU A 110 8.58 14.37 -11.96
N VAL A 111 8.41 14.53 -10.64
CA VAL A 111 7.25 15.22 -10.06
C VAL A 111 7.48 16.69 -10.35
N PRO A 112 6.78 17.33 -11.31
CA PRO A 112 6.81 18.77 -11.40
C PRO A 112 6.06 19.23 -10.16
N VAL A 113 6.80 19.80 -9.22
CA VAL A 113 6.26 20.42 -8.01
C VAL A 113 5.44 21.63 -8.46
N GLY A 114 4.19 21.41 -8.85
CA GLY A 114 3.36 22.47 -9.42
C GLY A 114 1.84 22.23 -9.49
N GLN A 115 1.35 20.99 -9.40
CA GLN A 115 -0.10 20.74 -9.59
C GLN A 115 -0.66 19.69 -8.62
N LEU A 116 -0.83 20.10 -7.35
CA LEU A 116 -1.81 19.46 -6.45
C LEU A 116 -2.69 20.53 -5.77
N ASN A 117 -3.03 21.57 -6.53
CA ASN A 117 -4.09 22.52 -6.19
C ASN A 117 -5.09 22.43 -7.34
N ASN A 118 -6.09 21.57 -7.23
CA ASN A 118 -7.42 21.67 -7.86
C ASN A 118 -8.19 20.37 -7.62
N PRO A 119 -9.40 20.42 -7.03
CA PRO A 119 -10.31 19.29 -7.05
C PRO A 119 -10.97 19.23 -8.43
N ILE A 120 -10.35 18.55 -9.39
CA ILE A 120 -11.07 18.21 -10.63
C ILE A 120 -11.89 16.96 -10.34
N GLU A 121 -13.17 17.23 -10.14
CA GLU A 121 -14.30 16.33 -10.35
C GLU A 121 -14.10 15.54 -11.66
N LEU A 122 -13.47 14.37 -11.55
CA LEU A 122 -13.43 13.39 -12.62
C LEU A 122 -14.80 12.72 -12.67
N LYS A 123 -15.70 13.37 -13.43
CA LYS A 123 -16.92 12.82 -14.00
C LYS A 123 -16.55 11.51 -14.71
N LEU A 124 -16.65 10.39 -13.99
CA LEU A 124 -16.56 9.06 -14.56
C LEU A 124 -17.86 8.80 -15.32
N GLU A 125 -17.89 9.19 -16.59
CA GLU A 125 -18.88 8.64 -17.51
C GLU A 125 -18.69 7.12 -17.55
N THR A 126 -19.72 6.46 -17.04
CA THR A 126 -19.82 5.02 -16.97
C THR A 126 -20.10 4.50 -18.38
N GLN A 127 -19.06 4.09 -19.12
CA GLN A 127 -19.29 3.20 -20.26
C GLN A 127 -19.39 1.76 -19.76
N LYS A 128 -20.63 1.38 -19.45
CA LYS A 128 -21.07 -0.02 -19.36
C LYS A 128 -20.80 -0.70 -20.72
N PRO A 129 -20.14 -1.86 -20.79
CA PRO A 129 -20.28 -2.72 -21.96
C PRO A 129 -21.72 -3.25 -21.98
N SER A 130 -22.51 -2.70 -22.91
CA SER A 130 -23.86 -3.17 -23.23
C SER A 130 -23.76 -4.56 -23.85
N LEU A 131 -24.07 -5.61 -23.07
CA LEU A 131 -24.42 -6.91 -23.62
C LEU A 131 -25.73 -6.77 -24.38
N LYS A 132 -25.65 -6.72 -25.71
CA LYS A 132 -26.81 -6.84 -26.59
C LYS A 132 -27.46 -8.21 -26.36
N LYS A 133 -28.63 -8.20 -25.73
CA LYS A 133 -29.60 -9.30 -25.82
C LYS A 133 -30.25 -9.19 -27.20
N THR A 134 -30.10 -10.22 -28.03
CA THR A 134 -31.00 -10.44 -29.17
C THR A 134 -31.79 -11.71 -28.89
N LYS A 135 -33.08 -11.54 -28.58
CA LYS A 135 -34.18 -12.48 -28.82
C LYS A 135 -35.15 -11.66 -29.69
N HIS A 136 -35.72 -12.09 -30.80
CA HIS A 136 -36.43 -13.34 -31.05
C HIS A 136 -36.77 -13.49 -32.56
N MET A 137 -37.26 -14.69 -32.93
CA MET A 137 -38.15 -15.05 -34.05
C MET A 137 -37.51 -15.70 -35.29
N GLN A 138 -37.61 -17.02 -35.36
CA GLN A 138 -38.62 -17.72 -36.17
C GLN A 138 -39.20 -18.88 -35.36
#